data_AF-A0A255ZNJ4-F1
#
_entry.id   AF-A0A255ZNJ4-F1
#
_cell.length_a   1.000
_cell.length_b   1.000
_cell.length_c   1.000
_cell.angle_alpha   90.00
_cell.angle_beta   90.00
_cell.angle_gamma   90.00
#
_symmetry.space_group_name_H-M   'P 1'
#
loop_
_entity.id
_entity.type
_entity.pdbx_description
1 polymer ?
#
loop_
_entity_poly.entity_id
_entity_poly.type
_entity_poly.pdbx_seq_one_letter_code
_entity_poly.pdbx_strand_id
1 'polypeptide(L)'
;MLAVDEAVDDVNNLKKLVYKRIDLFPLEESAARYLIANKLDPGEAPQLQVQSKSFWTVPIHFVVSKKVDNAQAIMDAFDAGYRELQRSRRLDALERKLRK
;
A
#
# COMPACT_ATOMS: atom_id res chain seq x y z
N MET A 1 22.07 -8.72 -14.82
CA MET A 1 21.61 -7.31 -14.79
C MET A 1 20.10 -7.35 -14.80
N LEU A 2 19.42 -6.57 -13.94
CA LEU A 2 17.95 -6.52 -13.92
C LEU A 2 17.46 -5.71 -15.13
N ALA A 3 16.38 -6.16 -15.76
CA ALA A 3 15.69 -5.46 -16.84
C ALA A 3 14.37 -4.90 -16.31
N VAL A 4 14.02 -3.68 -16.72
CA VAL A 4 12.77 -3.01 -16.32
C VAL A 4 11.80 -3.05 -17.50
N ASP A 5 10.54 -3.40 -17.24
CA ASP A 5 9.43 -3.38 -18.21
C ASP A 5 8.26 -2.57 -17.62
N GLU A 6 8.07 -1.33 -18.11
CA GLU A 6 7.07 -0.38 -17.60
C GLU A 6 5.63 -0.77 -17.97
N ALA A 7 4.68 -0.56 -17.06
CA ALA A 7 3.26 -0.72 -17.32
C ALA A 7 2.48 0.55 -16.95
N VAL A 8 1.29 0.68 -17.53
CA VAL A 8 0.41 1.84 -17.34
C VAL A 8 -0.20 1.88 -15.93
N ASP A 9 -0.37 0.71 -15.30
CA ASP A 9 -0.92 0.58 -13.95
C ASP A 9 -0.46 -0.73 -13.26
N ASP A 10 -0.80 -0.83 -11.97
CA ASP A 10 -0.44 -1.98 -11.13
C ASP A 10 -1.11 -3.28 -11.56
N VAL A 11 -2.33 -3.22 -12.13
CA VAL A 11 -3.04 -4.42 -12.59
C VAL A 11 -2.31 -5.06 -13.77
N ASN A 12 -1.85 -4.24 -14.71
CA ASN A 12 -1.04 -4.70 -15.83
C ASN A 12 0.31 -5.25 -15.37
N ASN A 13 0.95 -4.67 -14.35
CA ASN A 13 2.15 -5.25 -13.76
C ASN A 13 1.88 -6.63 -13.12
N LEU A 14 0.78 -6.80 -12.40
CA LEU A 14 0.38 -8.11 -11.85
C LEU A 14 0.15 -9.13 -12.97
N LYS A 15 -0.51 -8.75 -14.07
CA LYS A 15 -0.70 -9.63 -15.24
C LYS A 15 0.62 -10.00 -15.90
N LYS A 16 1.57 -9.08 -16.02
CA LYS A 16 2.93 -9.40 -16.51
C LYS A 16 3.60 -10.46 -15.63
N LEU A 17 3.41 -10.40 -14.31
CA LEU A 17 3.94 -11.40 -13.38
C LEU A 17 3.25 -12.76 -13.58
N VAL A 18 1.92 -12.80 -13.70
CA VAL A 18 1.14 -14.03 -13.99
C VAL A 18 1.61 -14.69 -15.30
N TYR A 19 1.76 -13.90 -16.36
CA TYR A 19 2.21 -14.40 -17.67
C TYR A 19 3.74 -14.53 -17.79
N LYS A 20 4.48 -14.42 -16.67
CA LYS A 20 5.93 -14.59 -16.60
C LYS A 20 6.73 -13.68 -17.55
N ARG A 21 6.18 -12.50 -17.85
CA ARG A 21 6.88 -11.44 -18.58
C ARG A 21 7.88 -10.68 -17.71
N ILE A 22 7.66 -10.69 -16.39
CA ILE A 22 8.55 -10.18 -15.37
C ILE A 22 8.64 -11.20 -14.24
N ASP A 23 9.74 -11.21 -13.51
CA ASP A 23 9.97 -12.14 -12.39
C ASP A 23 9.56 -11.56 -11.03
N LEU A 24 9.47 -10.23 -10.94
CA LEU A 24 9.18 -9.51 -9.70
C LEU A 24 8.47 -8.18 -10.00
N PHE A 25 7.51 -7.84 -9.14
CA PHE A 25 6.88 -6.53 -9.13
C PHE A 25 6.85 -5.96 -7.70
N PRO A 26 7.69 -4.96 -7.38
CA PRO A 26 7.63 -4.27 -6.10
C PRO A 26 6.34 -3.44 -6.00
N LEU A 27 5.51 -3.77 -5.02
CA LEU A 27 4.26 -3.07 -4.72
C LEU A 27 4.04 -3.07 -3.20
N GLU A 28 3.30 -2.09 -2.70
CA GLU A 28 2.86 -2.10 -1.31
C GLU A 28 1.95 -3.32 -1.06
N GLU A 29 2.18 -4.03 0.04
CA GLU A 29 1.57 -5.34 0.28
C GLU A 29 0.03 -5.27 0.37
N SER A 30 -0.53 -4.27 1.05
CA SER A 30 -1.97 -4.12 1.18
C SER A 30 -2.64 -3.84 -0.17
N ALA A 31 -2.02 -3.00 -1.01
CA ALA A 31 -2.44 -2.75 -2.39
C ALA A 31 -2.37 -4.02 -3.24
N ALA A 32 -1.27 -4.79 -3.15
CA ALA A 32 -1.12 -6.05 -3.86
C ALA A 32 -2.23 -7.03 -3.49
N ARG A 33 -2.48 -7.23 -2.18
CA ARG A 33 -3.55 -8.13 -1.69
C ARG A 33 -4.92 -7.69 -2.19
N TYR A 34 -5.22 -6.39 -2.13
CA TYR A 34 -6.48 -5.85 -2.63
C TYR A 34 -6.65 -6.10 -4.14
N LEU A 35 -5.63 -5.79 -4.95
CA LEU A 35 -5.70 -5.95 -6.41
C LEU A 35 -5.79 -7.42 -6.81
N ILE A 36 -5.00 -8.30 -6.20
CA ILE A 36 -5.07 -9.75 -6.45
C ILE A 36 -6.47 -10.29 -6.15
N ALA A 37 -7.08 -9.87 -5.04
CA ALA A 37 -8.40 -10.35 -4.63
C ALA A 37 -9.55 -9.79 -5.49
N ASN A 38 -9.41 -8.59 -6.06
CA ASN A 38 -10.53 -7.86 -6.68
C ASN A 38 -10.39 -7.60 -8.18
N LYS A 39 -9.20 -7.78 -8.77
CA LYS A 39 -8.90 -7.37 -10.16
C LYS A 39 -8.30 -8.47 -11.04
N LEU A 40 -7.85 -9.57 -10.45
CA LEU A 40 -7.37 -10.74 -11.19
C LEU A 40 -8.46 -11.81 -11.30
N ASP A 41 -8.38 -12.59 -12.37
CA ASP A 41 -9.31 -13.71 -12.54
C ASP A 41 -9.05 -14.79 -11.48
N PRO A 42 -10.06 -15.59 -11.09
CA PRO A 42 -9.90 -16.64 -10.08
C PRO A 42 -8.81 -17.67 -10.39
N GLY A 43 -8.49 -17.88 -11.67
CA GLY A 43 -7.38 -18.75 -12.10
C GLY A 43 -6.00 -18.08 -12.08
N GLU A 44 -5.95 -16.74 -12.08
CA GLU A 44 -4.70 -15.96 -12.07
C GLU A 44 -4.20 -15.71 -10.64
N ALA A 45 -5.09 -15.32 -9.73
CA ALA A 45 -4.73 -14.96 -8.36
C ALA A 45 -3.90 -16.01 -7.60
N PRO A 46 -4.22 -17.33 -7.67
CA PRO A 46 -3.44 -18.36 -6.99
C PRO A 46 -2.01 -18.55 -7.52
N GLN A 47 -1.70 -17.99 -8.70
CA GLN A 47 -0.36 -18.09 -9.30
C GLN A 47 0.61 -17.06 -8.70
N LEU A 48 0.11 -16.09 -7.94
CA LEU A 48 0.89 -15.03 -7.34
C LEU A 48 1.12 -15.28 -5.84
N GLN A 49 2.34 -15.02 -5.39
CA GLN A 49 2.70 -15.08 -3.98
C GLN A 49 3.26 -13.74 -3.51
N VAL A 50 2.65 -13.17 -2.48
CA VAL A 50 3.22 -12.03 -1.75
C VAL A 50 4.36 -12.55 -0.88
N GLN A 51 5.56 -12.01 -1.08
CA GLN A 51 6.74 -12.34 -0.28
C GLN A 51 6.69 -11.62 1.08
N SER A 52 7.14 -12.30 2.14
CA SER A 52 7.11 -11.76 3.51
C SER A 52 8.27 -10.81 3.83
N LYS A 53 9.28 -10.74 2.95
CA LYS A 53 10.45 -9.87 3.13
C LYS A 53 10.27 -8.59 2.32
N SER A 54 10.08 -7.47 3.01
CA SER A 54 10.04 -6.16 2.39
C SER A 54 11.41 -5.80 1.77
N PHE A 55 11.38 -5.28 0.54
CA PHE A 55 12.57 -4.70 -0.09
C PHE A 55 12.92 -3.34 0.53
N TRP A 56 11.90 -2.57 0.90
CA TRP A 56 12.02 -1.30 1.62
C TRP A 56 10.73 -1.05 2.41
N THR A 57 10.86 -0.47 3.59
CA THR A 57 9.76 0.06 4.39
C THR A 57 9.88 1.58 4.48
N VAL A 58 8.81 2.29 4.15
CA VAL A 58 8.70 3.75 4.28
C VAL A 58 7.48 4.11 5.13
N PRO A 59 7.56 5.16 5.97
CA PRO A 59 6.39 5.65 6.69
C PRO A 59 5.36 6.22 5.71
N ILE A 60 4.08 5.96 6.00
CA ILE A 60 2.96 6.62 5.33
C ILE A 60 2.75 7.99 5.97
N HIS A 61 2.62 9.03 5.15
CA HIS A 61 2.39 10.39 5.61
C HIS A 61 1.00 10.88 5.21
N PHE A 62 0.36 11.59 6.13
CA PHE A 62 -0.79 12.43 5.80
C PHE A 62 -0.30 13.73 5.18
N VAL A 63 -0.88 14.14 4.06
CA VAL A 63 -0.46 15.33 3.31
C VAL A 63 -1.64 16.24 3.05
N VAL A 64 -1.43 17.54 3.23
CA VAL A 64 -2.40 18.59 2.90
C VAL A 64 -1.79 19.54 1.90
N SER A 65 -2.54 19.87 0.85
CA SER A 65 -2.10 20.82 -0.18
C SER A 65 -1.87 22.20 0.43
N LYS A 66 -0.75 22.83 0.08
CA LYS A 66 -0.44 24.22 0.48
C LYS A 66 -1.41 25.26 -0.07
N LYS A 67 -2.26 24.90 -1.05
CA LYS A 67 -3.31 25.78 -1.61
C LYS A 67 -4.56 25.89 -0.73
N VAL A 68 -4.62 25.12 0.36
CA VAL A 68 -5.73 25.15 1.31
C VAL A 68 -5.43 26.19 2.39
N ASP A 69 -6.32 27.17 2.56
CA ASP A 69 -6.10 28.33 3.44
C ASP A 69 -5.74 27.97 4.89
N ASN A 70 -6.28 26.86 5.40
CA ASN A 70 -6.03 26.36 6.75
C ASN A 70 -5.18 25.08 6.78
N ALA A 71 -4.33 24.84 5.77
CA ALA A 71 -3.53 23.62 5.64
C ALA A 71 -2.74 23.27 6.92
N GLN A 72 -2.08 24.26 7.54
CA GLN A 72 -1.31 24.04 8.75
C GLN A 72 -2.20 23.62 9.93
N ALA A 73 -3.36 24.26 10.10
CA ALA A 73 -4.29 23.91 11.17
C ALA A 73 -4.84 22.48 11.01
N ILE A 74 -5.07 22.02 9.78
CA ILE A 74 -5.48 20.63 9.50
C ILE A 74 -4.35 19.65 9.89
N MET A 75 -3.10 19.96 9.50
CA MET A 75 -1.94 19.15 9.87
C MET A 75 -1.76 19.08 11.40
N ASP A 76 -1.83 20.22 12.08
CA ASP A 76 -1.68 20.30 13.54
C ASP A 76 -2.77 19.51 14.27
N ALA A 77 -4.02 19.59 13.79
CA ALA A 77 -5.14 18.83 14.34
C ALA A 77 -4.97 17.32 14.11
N PHE A 78 -4.52 16.90 12.93
CA PHE A 78 -4.21 15.50 12.63
C PHE A 78 -3.11 14.98 13.55
N ASP A 79 -2.00 15.70 13.68
CA ASP A 79 -0.86 15.30 14.51
C ASP A 79 -1.20 15.27 16.01
N ALA A 80 -2.06 16.18 16.48
CA ALA A 80 -2.57 16.15 17.84
C ALA A 80 -3.44 14.89 18.07
N GLY A 81 -4.37 14.60 17.17
CA GLY A 81 -5.23 13.41 17.26
C GLY A 81 -4.42 12.11 17.18
N TYR A 82 -3.44 12.03 16.27
CA TYR A 82 -2.58 10.86 16.11
C TYR A 82 -1.77 10.59 17.39
N ARG A 83 -1.17 11.63 17.99
CA ARG A 83 -0.45 11.50 19.27
C ARG A 83 -1.36 11.01 20.41
N GLU A 84 -2.61 11.44 20.45
CA GLU A 84 -3.58 10.98 21.45
C GLU A 84 -3.96 9.51 21.24
N LEU A 85 -4.16 9.07 19.99
CA LEU A 85 -4.41 7.67 19.66
C LEU A 85 -3.24 6.76 20.06
N GLN A 86 -2.01 7.23 19.89
CA GLN A 86 -0.80 6.52 20.33
C GLN A 86 -0.75 6.42 21.86
N ARG A 87 -0.94 7.55 22.57
CA ARG A 87 -0.93 7.58 24.05
C ARG A 87 -1.99 6.66 24.67
N SER A 88 -3.18 6.65 24.08
CA SER A 88 -4.30 5.82 24.53
C SER A 88 -4.25 4.37 24.08
N ARG A 89 -3.22 3.95 23.31
CA ARG A 89 -3.11 2.63 22.65
C ARG A 89 -4.32 2.23 21.80
N ARG A 90 -5.15 3.21 21.42
CA ARG A 90 -6.30 2.99 20.52
C ARG A 90 -5.83 2.71 19.10
N LEU A 91 -4.65 3.20 18.73
CA LEU A 91 -4.03 2.92 17.43
C LEU A 91 -3.83 1.41 17.22
N ASP A 92 -3.23 0.70 18.17
CA ASP A 92 -3.00 -0.75 18.11
C ASP A 92 -4.32 -1.55 17.95
N ALA A 93 -5.41 -1.06 18.54
CA ALA A 93 -6.72 -1.68 18.42
C ALA A 93 -7.32 -1.48 17.02
N LEU A 94 -7.11 -0.31 16.41
CA LEU A 94 -7.53 -0.01 15.05
C LEU A 94 -6.73 -0.84 14.02
N GLU A 95 -5.41 -0.90 14.16
CA GLU A 95 -4.55 -1.68 13.27
C GLU A 95 -4.94 -3.17 13.25
N ARG A 96 -5.25 -3.73 14.42
CA ARG A 96 -5.69 -5.13 14.52
C ARG A 96 -7.03 -5.40 13.85
N LYS A 97 -7.95 -4.42 13.83
CA LYS A 97 -9.23 -4.54 13.11
C LYS A 97 -9.03 -4.52 11.60
N LEU A 98 -8.06 -3.73 11.11
CA LEU A 98 -7.76 -3.61 9.68
C LEU A 98 -7.00 -4.81 9.10
N ARG A 99 -6.34 -5.61 9.95
CA ARG A 99 -5.65 -6.86 9.55
C ARG A 99 -6.56 -8.09 9.48
N LYS A 100 -7.84 -7.96 9.82
CA LYS A 100 -8.86 -9.02 9.73
C LYS A 100 -9.68 -8.85 8.46
#